data_AF-A0A0H2XLC3-F1
#
_entry.id   AF-A0A0H2XLC3-F1
#
_cell.length_a   1.000
_cell.length_b   1.000
_cell.length_c   1.000
_cell.angle_alpha   90.00
_cell.angle_beta   90.00
_cell.angle_gamma   90.00
#
_symmetry.space_group_name_H-M   'P 1'
#
loop_
_entity.id
_entity.type
_entity.pdbx_description
1 polymer ?
#
loop_
_entity_poly.entity_id
_entity_poly.type
_entity_poly.pdbx_seq_one_letter_code
_entity_poly.pdbx_strand_id
1 'polypeptide(L)'
;MTNVKYIQRGIDENLANSALIKLNQIGSLSETFDAVQLCHDNNWGTFISHRSGETVDSFIADMTVAMRAGHLKTGAPCRGERIEKYNQLMRIEDELGSSAQFAGKSAFK
;
A
#
# COMPACT_ATOMS: atom_id res chain seq x y z
N MET A 1 -9.62 -10.17 0.28
CA MET A 1 -10.04 -9.11 1.23
C MET A 1 -8.88 -8.89 2.17
N THR A 2 -8.61 -7.66 2.61
CA THR A 2 -7.60 -7.40 3.64
C THR A 2 -8.06 -8.00 4.97
N ASN A 3 -7.62 -9.22 5.25
CA ASN A 3 -7.97 -9.99 6.43
C ASN A 3 -6.80 -10.90 6.78
N VAL A 4 -6.25 -10.73 7.98
CA VAL A 4 -5.03 -11.43 8.44
C VAL A 4 -5.18 -12.95 8.35
N LYS A 5 -6.35 -13.51 8.68
CA LYS A 5 -6.59 -14.97 8.62
C LYS A 5 -6.49 -15.51 7.19
N TYR A 6 -6.99 -14.78 6.20
CA TYR A 6 -6.90 -15.19 4.80
C TYR A 6 -5.50 -14.99 4.21
N ILE A 7 -4.80 -13.95 4.65
CA ILE A 7 -3.40 -13.75 4.27
C ILE A 7 -2.54 -14.88 4.83
N GLN A 8 -2.67 -15.18 6.14
CA GLN A 8 -1.96 -16.28 6.78
C GLN A 8 -2.21 -17.61 6.07
N ARG A 9 -3.47 -17.93 5.81
CA ARG A 9 -3.83 -19.14 5.07
C ARG A 9 -3.20 -19.17 3.67
N GLY A 10 -3.20 -18.03 2.95
CA GLY A 10 -2.58 -17.92 1.64
C GLY A 10 -1.07 -18.14 1.66
N ILE A 11 -0.40 -17.73 2.74
CA ILE A 11 1.02 -18.00 3.00
C ILE A 11 1.23 -19.49 3.28
N ASP A 12 0.48 -20.06 4.25
CA ASP A 12 0.61 -21.45 4.68
C ASP A 12 0.35 -22.45 3.53
N GLU A 13 -0.61 -22.14 2.66
CA GLU A 13 -0.99 -22.95 1.50
C GLU A 13 -0.21 -22.57 0.22
N ASN A 14 0.71 -21.60 0.28
CA ASN A 14 1.51 -21.11 -0.85
C ASN A 14 0.67 -20.73 -2.10
N LEU A 15 -0.39 -19.94 -1.89
CA LEU A 15 -1.38 -19.62 -2.94
C LEU A 15 -1.07 -18.36 -3.74
N ALA A 16 -0.22 -17.47 -3.21
CA ALA A 16 0.18 -16.22 -3.84
C ALA A 16 1.54 -15.75 -3.29
N ASN A 17 1.97 -14.55 -3.68
CA ASN A 17 3.22 -13.93 -3.22
C ASN A 17 3.05 -12.44 -2.86
N SER A 18 1.81 -11.94 -2.89
CA SER A 18 1.51 -10.55 -2.61
C SER A 18 0.04 -10.36 -2.22
N ALA A 19 -0.21 -9.29 -1.46
CA ALA A 19 -1.55 -8.92 -1.02
C ALA A 19 -1.91 -7.50 -1.44
N LEU A 20 -3.16 -7.31 -1.90
CA LEU A 20 -3.74 -6.00 -2.14
C LEU A 20 -4.40 -5.50 -0.85
N ILE A 21 -3.88 -4.42 -0.29
CA ILE A 21 -4.25 -3.87 1.01
C ILE A 21 -5.22 -2.70 0.83
N LYS A 22 -6.41 -2.82 1.42
CA LYS A 22 -7.49 -1.81 1.39
C LYS A 22 -7.95 -1.58 2.83
N LEU A 23 -7.64 -0.41 3.37
CA LEU A 23 -7.85 -0.07 4.79
C LEU A 23 -9.30 -0.30 5.23
N ASN A 24 -10.26 0.15 4.43
CA ASN A 24 -11.68 0.00 4.75
C ASN A 24 -12.23 -1.43 4.59
N GLN A 25 -11.41 -2.42 4.22
CA GLN A 25 -11.79 -3.83 4.27
C GLN A 25 -11.48 -4.48 5.62
N ILE A 26 -10.52 -3.94 6.37
CA ILE A 26 -10.12 -4.47 7.68
C ILE A 26 -10.66 -3.62 8.84
N GLY A 27 -10.79 -2.30 8.64
CA GLY A 27 -11.59 -1.43 9.52
C GLY A 27 -10.76 -0.47 10.37
N SER A 28 -9.55 -0.84 10.79
CA SER A 28 -8.65 0.04 11.56
C SER A 28 -7.24 0.14 10.98
N LEU A 29 -6.52 1.20 11.37
CA LEU A 29 -5.12 1.37 10.97
C LEU A 29 -4.23 0.28 11.58
N SER A 30 -4.37 0.00 12.88
CA SER A 30 -3.56 -1.02 13.57
C SER A 30 -3.68 -2.39 12.91
N GLU A 31 -4.89 -2.84 12.57
CA GLU A 31 -5.06 -4.11 11.88
C GLU A 31 -4.50 -4.07 10.45
N THR A 32 -4.51 -2.90 9.80
CA THR A 32 -3.84 -2.75 8.50
C THR A 32 -2.31 -2.87 8.65
N PHE A 33 -1.72 -2.33 9.73
CA PHE A 33 -0.30 -2.55 10.07
C PHE A 33 0.01 -4.03 10.26
N ASP A 34 -0.79 -4.74 11.04
CA ASP A 34 -0.61 -6.18 11.27
C ASP A 34 -0.67 -6.97 9.94
N ALA A 35 -1.61 -6.63 9.06
CA ALA A 35 -1.74 -7.28 7.76
C ALA A 35 -0.53 -7.05 6.83
N VAL A 36 0.02 -5.83 6.83
CA VAL A 36 1.21 -5.50 6.04
C VAL A 36 2.46 -6.15 6.62
N GLN A 37 2.63 -6.10 7.95
CA GLN A 37 3.75 -6.73 8.63
C GLN A 37 3.77 -8.23 8.40
N LEU A 38 2.62 -8.91 8.51
CA LEU A 38 2.51 -10.34 8.22
C LEU A 38 2.99 -10.69 6.81
N CYS A 39 2.65 -9.86 5.81
CA CYS A 39 3.13 -10.06 4.44
C CYS A 39 4.66 -9.89 4.37
N HIS A 40 5.20 -8.84 4.99
CA HIS A 40 6.64 -8.55 4.97
C HIS A 40 7.47 -9.64 5.64
N ASP A 41 7.02 -10.12 6.80
CA ASP A 41 7.67 -11.20 7.56
C ASP A 41 7.75 -12.51 6.77
N ASN A 42 6.81 -12.72 5.85
CA ASN A 42 6.75 -13.90 4.97
C ASN A 42 7.22 -13.61 3.54
N ASN A 43 7.97 -12.51 3.35
CA ASN A 43 8.54 -12.11 2.07
C ASN A 43 7.50 -11.88 0.94
N TRP A 44 6.24 -11.61 1.28
CA TRP A 44 5.19 -11.22 0.35
C TRP A 44 5.22 -9.72 0.05
N GLY A 45 4.89 -9.35 -1.18
CA GLY A 45 4.71 -7.95 -1.58
C GLY A 45 3.39 -7.37 -1.05
N THR A 46 3.38 -6.06 -0.76
CA THR A 46 2.16 -5.36 -0.34
C THR A 46 1.82 -4.23 -1.29
N PHE A 47 0.60 -4.26 -1.82
CA PHE A 47 0.09 -3.23 -2.72
C PHE A 47 -0.98 -2.44 -1.97
N ILE A 48 -0.64 -1.26 -1.46
CA ILE A 48 -1.63 -0.35 -0.89
C ILE A 48 -2.57 0.10 -2.01
N SER A 49 -3.88 0.13 -1.78
CA SER A 49 -4.86 0.33 -2.84
C SER A 49 -5.97 1.28 -2.44
N HIS A 50 -6.37 2.11 -3.39
CA HIS A 50 -7.59 2.90 -3.34
C HIS A 50 -8.88 2.05 -3.38
N ARG A 51 -10.02 2.72 -3.37
CA ARG A 51 -11.36 2.20 -3.70
C ARG A 51 -11.93 2.87 -4.96
N SER A 52 -12.98 2.26 -5.54
CA SER A 52 -13.62 2.76 -6.75
C SER A 52 -14.37 4.08 -6.53
N GLY A 53 -15.03 4.25 -5.38
CA GLY A 53 -15.51 5.54 -4.89
C GLY A 53 -14.49 6.10 -3.90
N GLU A 54 -13.77 7.14 -4.29
CA GLU A 54 -12.65 7.70 -3.53
C GLU A 54 -12.86 9.19 -3.30
N THR A 55 -12.24 9.72 -2.25
CA THR A 55 -12.28 11.15 -1.91
C THR A 55 -10.94 11.81 -2.21
N VAL A 56 -10.78 13.10 -1.94
CA VAL A 56 -9.47 13.77 -2.06
C VAL A 56 -8.50 13.43 -0.93
N ASP A 57 -8.93 12.67 0.08
CA ASP A 57 -8.05 12.19 1.16
C ASP A 57 -6.85 11.45 0.57
N SER A 58 -5.64 11.91 0.85
CA SER A 58 -4.40 11.36 0.28
C SER A 58 -3.69 10.37 1.19
N PHE A 59 -4.27 9.98 2.33
CA PHE A 59 -3.60 9.25 3.40
C PHE A 59 -2.88 7.97 2.95
N ILE A 60 -3.44 7.28 1.95
CA ILE A 60 -2.82 6.05 1.42
C ILE A 60 -1.46 6.30 0.74
N ALA A 61 -1.15 7.53 0.31
CA ALA A 61 0.18 7.92 -0.16
C ALA A 61 1.19 7.91 0.99
N ASP A 62 0.89 8.61 2.08
CA ASP A 62 1.71 8.65 3.29
C ASP A 62 1.90 7.26 3.89
N MET A 63 0.81 6.48 3.97
CA MET A 63 0.85 5.11 4.47
C MET A 63 1.74 4.18 3.62
N THR A 64 1.73 4.34 2.29
CA THR A 64 2.59 3.54 1.39
C THR A 64 4.06 3.76 1.72
N VAL A 65 4.46 5.01 1.96
CA VAL A 65 5.84 5.38 2.29
C VAL A 65 6.18 4.93 3.71
N ALA A 66 5.32 5.23 4.69
CA ALA A 66 5.53 4.88 6.09
C ALA A 66 5.72 3.37 6.31
N MET A 67 4.96 2.55 5.58
CA MET A 67 5.04 1.09 5.67
C MET A 67 6.10 0.48 4.77
N ARG A 68 6.82 1.27 3.95
CA ARG A 68 7.76 0.76 2.94
C ARG A 68 7.11 -0.31 2.03
N ALA A 69 5.85 -0.10 1.65
CA ALA A 69 5.10 -1.07 0.84
C ALA A 69 5.68 -1.24 -0.57
N GLY A 70 6.32 -0.19 -1.10
CA GLY A 70 6.93 -0.18 -2.43
C GLY A 70 5.93 -0.02 -3.59
N HIS A 71 4.66 -0.38 -3.38
CA HIS A 71 3.61 -0.30 -4.41
C HIS A 71 2.36 0.42 -3.91
N LEU A 72 1.91 1.42 -4.67
CA LEU A 72 0.60 2.07 -4.52
C LEU A 72 -0.24 1.91 -5.80
N LYS A 73 -1.43 1.35 -5.65
CA LYS A 73 -2.44 1.26 -6.71
C LYS A 73 -3.51 2.33 -6.49
N THR A 74 -3.30 3.51 -7.08
CA THR A 74 -4.19 4.67 -6.90
C THR A 74 -4.92 5.14 -8.17
N GLY A 75 -4.91 4.35 -9.25
CA GLY A 75 -5.75 4.58 -10.45
C GLY A 75 -5.01 5.28 -11.59
N ALA A 76 -5.73 5.71 -12.61
CA ALA A 76 -5.14 6.51 -13.69
C ALA A 76 -4.79 7.92 -13.18
N PRO A 77 -3.82 8.61 -13.80
CA PRO A 77 -3.49 10.01 -13.49
C PRO A 77 -4.55 10.97 -14.08
N CYS A 78 -5.80 10.74 -13.71
CA CYS A 78 -6.97 11.54 -14.08
C CYS A 78 -7.96 11.55 -12.90
N ARG A 79 -8.87 12.53 -12.87
CA ARG A 79 -9.83 12.76 -11.78
C ARG A 79 -9.14 13.19 -10.46
N GLY A 80 -9.70 14.20 -9.81
CA GLY A 80 -9.05 14.87 -8.66
C GLY A 80 -8.75 13.93 -7.51
N GLU A 81 -9.65 13.00 -7.20
CA GLU A 81 -9.49 12.03 -6.12
C GLU A 81 -8.35 11.02 -6.34
N ARG A 82 -7.86 10.86 -7.58
CA ARG A 82 -6.71 9.99 -7.91
C ARG A 82 -5.42 10.80 -7.93
N ILE A 83 -5.48 11.95 -8.62
CA ILE A 83 -4.37 12.89 -8.76
C ILE A 83 -3.86 13.31 -7.38
N GLU A 84 -4.74 13.52 -6.40
CA GLU A 84 -4.28 14.02 -5.09
C GLU A 84 -3.33 13.06 -4.36
N LYS A 85 -3.42 11.75 -4.60
CA LYS A 85 -2.45 10.78 -4.04
C LYS A 85 -1.09 10.88 -4.74
N TYR A 86 -1.07 11.12 -6.05
CA TYR A 86 0.16 11.37 -6.78
C TYR A 86 0.80 12.69 -6.35
N ASN A 87 0.01 13.74 -6.18
CA ASN A 87 0.46 15.03 -5.65
C ASN A 87 1.11 14.84 -4.26
N GLN A 88 0.46 14.08 -3.39
CA GLN A 88 0.99 13.80 -2.06
C GLN A 88 2.30 13.00 -2.11
N LEU A 89 2.42 12.01 -3.00
CA LEU A 89 3.69 11.31 -3.20
C LEU A 89 4.83 12.25 -3.64
N MET A 90 4.55 13.20 -4.54
CA MET A 90 5.53 14.21 -4.95
C MET A 90 5.91 15.14 -3.79
N ARG A 91 4.95 15.54 -2.94
CA ARG A 91 5.24 16.32 -1.73
C ARG A 91 6.11 15.54 -0.74
N ILE A 92 5.82 14.26 -0.51
CA ILE A 92 6.61 13.39 0.36
C ILE A 92 8.03 13.22 -0.19
N GLU A 93 8.18 13.02 -1.50
CA GLU A 93 9.49 12.92 -2.15
C GLU A 93 10.31 14.21 -1.97
N ASP A 94 9.69 15.37 -2.20
CA ASP A 94 10.32 16.69 -2.02
C ASP A 94 10.73 16.92 -0.54
N GLU A 95 9.87 16.56 0.41
CA GLU A 95 10.14 16.68 1.86
C GLU A 95 11.29 15.76 2.32
N LEU A 96 11.36 14.53 1.81
CA LEU A 96 12.44 13.60 2.13
C LEU A 96 13.78 14.00 1.49
N GLY A 97 13.75 14.75 0.38
CA GLY A 97 14.92 15.20 -0.35
C GLY A 97 15.91 14.07 -0.65
N SER A 98 17.16 14.21 -0.22
CA SER A 98 18.20 13.19 -0.43
C SER A 98 17.95 11.83 0.25
N SER A 99 16.99 11.76 1.18
CA SER A 99 16.61 10.50 1.83
C SER A 99 15.56 9.72 1.06
N ALA A 100 14.95 10.31 0.02
CA ALA A 100 13.94 9.65 -0.80
C ALA A 100 14.56 8.49 -1.60
N GLN A 101 13.87 7.35 -1.62
CA GLN A 101 14.23 6.20 -2.45
C GLN A 101 13.02 5.70 -3.22
N PHE A 102 13.10 5.76 -4.55
CA PHE A 102 12.11 5.15 -5.42
C PHE A 102 12.33 3.63 -5.48
N ALA A 103 11.30 2.86 -5.12
CA ALA A 103 11.43 1.42 -4.96
C ALA A 103 11.72 0.65 -6.27
N GLY A 104 11.30 1.18 -7.43
CA GLY A 104 11.65 0.65 -8.75
C GLY A 104 11.40 -0.85 -8.94
N LYS A 105 12.27 -1.51 -9.72
CA LYS A 105 12.17 -2.96 -9.97
C LYS A 105 12.46 -3.81 -8.72
N SER A 106 13.24 -3.29 -7.78
CA SER A 106 13.54 -3.96 -6.49
C SER A 106 12.31 -4.15 -5.61
N ALA A 107 11.20 -3.47 -5.91
CA ALA A 107 9.93 -3.67 -5.20
C ALA A 107 9.25 -5.01 -5.53
N PHE A 108 9.64 -5.70 -6.60
CA PHE A 108 9.12 -7.03 -6.96
C PHE A 108 10.04 -8.10 -6.38
N LYS A 109 9.45 -9.08 -5.70
CA LYS A 109 10.13 -10.22 -5.08
C LYS A 109 9.79 -11.51 -5.80
#